data_AF-A0A834HAF1-F1
#
_entry.id   AF-A0A834HAF1-F1
#
_cell.length_a   1.000
_cell.length_b   1.000
_cell.length_c   1.000
_cell.angle_alpha   90.00
_cell.angle_beta   90.00
_cell.angle_gamma   90.00
#
_symmetry.space_group_name_H-M   'P 1'
#
loop_
_entity.id
_entity.type
_entity.pdbx_description
1 polymer ?
#
loop_
_entity_poly.entity_id
_entity_poly.type
_entity_poly.pdbx_seq_one_letter_code
_entity_poly.pdbx_strand_id
1 'polypeptide(L)'
;MRPHFVLLFFSILLLLPSVLKAGGAQALTKKPSNNSFSAILVFGDSTVDPGNNNYIQTIFKCNFRPYGRDFPNHIPTGRFSNGRLVTDFVASYVGIKENVPAYLDQSLSIGELLTGVSFASAGSGFDPLTAQIAVSIFLFSHQLQYHLLV
;
A
#
# COMPACT_ATOMS: atom_id res chain seq x y z
N MET A 1 1.80 -16.31 -57.83
CA MET A 1 2.18 -16.40 -56.40
C MET A 1 2.36 -17.88 -56.04
N ARG A 2 3.46 -18.25 -55.36
CA ARG A 2 3.78 -19.66 -55.08
C ARG A 2 2.78 -20.24 -54.06
N PRO A 3 2.17 -21.42 -54.29
CA PRO A 3 1.07 -21.96 -53.47
C PRO A 3 1.43 -22.16 -52.00
N HIS A 4 2.72 -22.35 -51.70
CA HIS A 4 3.24 -22.44 -50.33
C HIS A 4 3.07 -21.15 -49.52
N PHE A 5 3.07 -19.97 -50.16
CA PHE A 5 2.91 -18.69 -49.46
C PHE A 5 1.46 -18.45 -49.03
N VAL A 6 0.51 -18.93 -49.84
CA VAL A 6 -0.93 -18.86 -49.54
C VAL A 6 -1.27 -19.78 -48.36
N LEU A 7 -0.73 -21.01 -48.36
CA LEU A 7 -0.93 -21.97 -47.27
C LEU A 7 -0.33 -21.49 -45.93
N LEU A 8 0.85 -20.86 -45.95
CA LEU A 8 1.46 -20.28 -44.75
C LEU A 8 0.59 -19.16 -44.16
N PHE A 9 0.09 -18.26 -45.02
CA PHE A 9 -0.77 -17.14 -44.64
C PHE A 9 -2.09 -17.60 -44.00
N PHE A 10 -2.73 -18.65 -44.55
CA PHE A 10 -3.93 -19.23 -43.96
C PHE A 10 -3.66 -19.97 -42.64
N SER A 11 -2.51 -20.63 -42.47
CA SER A 11 -2.16 -21.29 -41.20
C SER A 11 -1.93 -20.29 -40.06
N ILE A 12 -1.35 -19.13 -40.35
CA ILE A 12 -1.11 -18.06 -39.38
C ILE A 12 -2.45 -17.42 -38.97
N LEU A 13 -3.35 -17.17 -39.94
CA LEU A 13 -4.67 -16.58 -39.69
C LEU A 13 -5.58 -17.47 -38.80
N LEU A 14 -5.43 -18.79 -38.90
CA LEU A 14 -6.17 -19.77 -38.07
C LEU A 14 -5.65 -19.87 -36.63
N LEU A 15 -4.40 -19.47 -36.35
CA LEU A 15 -3.78 -19.55 -35.02
C LEU A 15 -3.98 -18.30 -34.17
N LEU A 16 -4.27 -17.13 -34.77
CA LEU A 16 -4.51 -15.88 -34.05
C LEU A 16 -5.69 -15.90 -33.05
N PRO A 17 -6.87 -16.47 -33.35
CA PRO A 17 -8.00 -16.43 -32.41
C PRO A 17 -7.81 -17.34 -31.17
N SER A 18 -6.89 -18.30 -31.21
CA SER A 18 -6.62 -19.22 -30.09
C SER A 18 -5.77 -18.59 -28.98
N VAL A 19 -4.96 -17.57 -29.29
CA VAL A 19 -4.10 -16.88 -28.32
C VAL A 19 -4.87 -15.84 -27.50
N LEU A 20 -5.97 -15.31 -28.03
CA LEU A 20 -6.79 -14.28 -27.38
C LEU A 20 -7.77 -14.83 -26.31
N LYS A 21 -7.87 -16.15 -26.12
CA LYS A 21 -8.87 -16.76 -25.21
C LYS A 21 -8.31 -17.26 -23.88
N ALA A 22 -7.13 -16.80 -23.48
CA ALA A 22 -6.47 -17.16 -22.21
C ALA A 22 -6.47 -16.04 -21.14
N GLY A 23 -7.37 -15.06 -21.25
CA GLY A 23 -7.53 -13.97 -20.29
C GLY A 23 -8.85 -14.03 -19.54
N GLY A 24 -9.16 -15.15 -18.88
CA GLY A 24 -10.27 -15.22 -17.94
C GLY A 24 -9.95 -14.39 -16.71
N ALA A 25 -10.36 -13.12 -16.70
CA ALA A 25 -10.40 -12.32 -15.49
C ALA A 25 -11.39 -12.97 -14.52
N GLN A 26 -10.87 -13.76 -13.58
CA GLN A 26 -11.65 -14.14 -12.42
C GLN A 26 -11.88 -12.87 -11.62
N ALA A 27 -13.06 -12.27 -11.79
CA ALA A 27 -13.54 -11.25 -10.88
C ALA A 27 -13.54 -11.89 -9.49
N LEU A 28 -12.63 -11.44 -8.62
CA LEU A 28 -12.66 -11.77 -7.21
C LEU A 28 -14.00 -11.27 -6.70
N THR A 29 -14.96 -12.18 -6.53
CA THR A 29 -16.25 -11.86 -5.94
C THR A 29 -15.97 -11.44 -4.51
N LYS A 30 -15.93 -10.14 -4.26
CA LYS A 30 -15.84 -9.55 -2.92
C LYS A 30 -17.01 -10.10 -2.11
N LYS A 31 -16.71 -11.05 -1.23
CA LYS A 31 -17.66 -11.58 -0.25
C LYS A 31 -18.33 -10.37 0.42
N PRO A 32 -19.67 -10.30 0.50
CA PRO A 32 -20.33 -9.22 1.22
C PRO A 32 -19.91 -9.38 2.68
N SER A 33 -19.00 -8.52 3.11
CA SER A 33 -18.54 -8.55 4.48
C SER A 33 -19.63 -7.88 5.31
N ASN A 34 -20.15 -8.61 6.29
CA ASN A 34 -20.79 -7.99 7.46
C ASN A 34 -19.68 -7.23 8.19
N ASN A 35 -19.25 -6.10 7.63
CA ASN A 35 -18.17 -5.30 8.18
C ASN A 35 -18.72 -4.55 9.38
N SER A 36 -18.43 -5.08 10.57
CA SER A 36 -18.63 -4.37 11.84
C SER A 36 -17.80 -3.07 11.90
N PHE A 37 -16.82 -2.90 11.02
CA PHE A 37 -15.92 -1.75 11.00
C PHE A 37 -15.84 -1.16 9.59
N SER A 38 -16.06 0.15 9.49
CA SER A 38 -16.04 0.88 8.21
C SER A 38 -14.66 1.45 7.87
N ALA A 39 -13.79 1.67 8.87
CA ALA A 39 -12.48 2.28 8.69
C ALA A 39 -11.49 1.91 9.81
N ILE A 40 -10.20 2.07 9.52
CA ILE A 40 -9.10 1.94 10.50
C ILE A 40 -8.18 3.14 10.41
N LEU A 41 -8.00 3.86 11.51
CA LEU A 41 -7.09 5.00 11.58
C LEU A 41 -5.95 4.66 12.53
N VAL A 42 -4.72 4.79 12.05
CA VAL A 42 -3.53 4.33 12.76
C VAL A 42 -2.67 5.53 13.13
N PHE A 43 -2.23 5.55 14.39
CA PHE A 43 -1.36 6.57 14.95
C PHE A 43 -0.22 5.85 15.68
N GLY A 44 0.96 6.47 15.71
CA GLY A 44 2.11 5.89 16.38
C GLY A 44 3.42 6.21 15.68
N ASP A 45 4.39 5.31 15.84
CA ASP A 45 5.78 5.49 15.45
C ASP A 45 6.19 4.52 14.32
N SER A 46 7.46 4.14 14.28
CA SER A 46 8.03 3.25 13.27
C SER A 46 7.34 1.89 13.23
N THR A 47 6.78 1.43 14.34
CA THR A 47 6.11 0.12 14.43
C THR A 47 4.86 0.03 13.56
N VAL A 48 4.26 1.19 13.25
CA VAL A 48 3.01 1.32 12.51
C VAL A 48 3.07 2.34 11.36
N ASP A 49 4.27 2.83 11.03
CA ASP A 49 4.53 3.74 9.90
C ASP A 49 4.66 2.96 8.58
N PRO A 50 3.68 3.08 7.65
CA PRO A 50 3.73 2.43 6.35
C PRO A 50 4.70 3.11 5.36
N GLY A 51 5.23 4.29 5.69
CA GLY A 51 6.08 5.08 4.82
C GLY A 51 5.80 6.59 4.80
N ASN A 52 5.06 7.14 5.77
CA ASN A 52 4.85 8.59 5.87
C ASN A 52 6.18 9.36 5.90
N ASN A 53 7.18 8.80 6.59
CA ASN A 53 8.51 9.40 6.67
C ASN A 53 9.21 9.57 5.30
N ASN A 54 8.77 8.88 4.24
CA ASN A 54 9.32 9.11 2.91
C ASN A 54 9.00 10.50 2.38
N TYR A 55 7.86 11.08 2.78
CA TYR A 55 7.32 12.35 2.30
C TYR A 55 7.81 13.57 3.10
N ILE A 56 8.62 13.36 4.15
CA ILE A 56 9.19 14.44 4.97
C ILE A 56 10.72 14.34 5.04
N GLN A 57 11.36 15.42 5.49
CA GLN A 57 12.81 15.51 5.56
C GLN A 57 13.35 14.95 6.89
N THR A 58 13.54 13.63 6.95
CA THR A 58 14.03 12.92 8.13
C THR A 58 15.02 11.81 7.75
N ILE A 59 15.87 11.41 8.69
CA ILE A 59 16.76 10.24 8.53
C ILE A 59 16.06 8.92 8.86
N PHE A 60 14.91 8.96 9.54
CA PHE A 60 14.15 7.76 9.91
C PHE A 60 13.32 7.26 8.72
N LYS A 61 13.99 6.73 7.70
CA LYS A 61 13.37 6.12 6.52
C LYS A 61 13.76 4.66 6.41
N CYS A 62 12.87 3.86 5.83
CA CYS A 62 13.10 2.45 5.50
C CYS A 62 12.71 2.16 4.03
N ASN A 63 12.95 3.11 3.13
CA ASN A 63 12.70 3.01 1.70
C ASN A 63 13.89 2.42 0.91
N PHE A 64 14.68 1.56 1.58
CA PHE A 64 15.85 0.90 1.02
C PHE A 64 15.91 -0.56 1.50
N ARG A 65 16.76 -1.38 0.86
CA ARG A 65 16.94 -2.79 1.26
C ARG A 65 17.65 -2.88 2.63
N PRO A 66 17.32 -3.83 3.51
CA PRO A 66 16.56 -5.06 3.25
C PRO A 66 15.04 -4.94 3.42
N TYR A 67 14.53 -3.75 3.79
CA TYR A 67 13.10 -3.54 4.02
C TYR A 67 12.26 -3.83 2.77
N GLY A 68 11.00 -4.22 2.99
CA GLY A 68 10.08 -4.58 1.92
C GLY A 68 10.41 -5.86 1.14
N ARG A 69 11.48 -6.60 1.49
CA ARG A 69 11.85 -7.85 0.79
C ARG A 69 10.73 -8.88 0.73
N ASP A 70 9.92 -8.97 1.77
CA ASP A 70 8.84 -9.94 1.92
C ASP A 70 7.45 -9.28 1.72
N PHE A 71 7.41 -8.00 1.29
CA PHE A 71 6.18 -7.29 0.95
C PHE A 71 5.68 -7.71 -0.46
N PRO A 72 4.37 -7.66 -0.79
CA PRO A 72 3.82 -8.29 -2.00
C PRO A 72 4.44 -7.87 -3.34
N ASN A 73 5.06 -6.69 -3.43
CA ASN A 73 5.74 -6.19 -4.62
C ASN A 73 7.27 -6.15 -4.48
N HIS A 74 7.82 -6.64 -3.35
CA HIS A 74 9.24 -6.58 -3.00
C HIS A 74 9.85 -5.17 -3.01
N ILE A 75 9.01 -4.13 -2.85
CA ILE A 75 9.41 -2.72 -2.84
C ILE A 75 9.48 -2.21 -1.39
N PRO A 76 10.59 -1.56 -0.99
CA PRO A 76 10.69 -0.92 0.31
C PRO A 76 9.80 0.33 0.35
N THR A 77 8.61 0.22 0.93
CA THR A 77 7.64 1.33 0.99
C THR A 77 7.95 2.35 2.08
N GLY A 78 8.98 2.14 2.91
CA GLY A 78 9.21 2.93 4.13
C GLY A 78 8.78 2.23 5.42
N ARG A 79 8.18 1.04 5.33
CA ARG A 79 7.87 0.18 6.49
C ARG A 79 9.15 -0.26 7.19
N PHE A 80 9.18 -0.15 8.52
CA PHE A 80 10.26 -0.67 9.36
C PHE A 80 10.13 -2.19 9.55
N SER A 81 9.87 -2.90 8.46
CA SER A 81 9.68 -4.35 8.38
C SER A 81 10.07 -4.85 6.98
N ASN A 82 10.36 -6.14 6.86
CA ASN A 82 10.54 -6.76 5.54
C ASN A 82 9.20 -6.93 4.81
N GLY A 83 8.07 -6.91 5.51
CA GLY A 83 6.76 -7.15 4.92
C GLY A 83 5.69 -6.25 5.50
N ARG A 84 4.50 -6.84 5.69
CA ARG A 84 3.33 -6.17 6.28
C ARG A 84 3.60 -5.78 7.74
N LEU A 85 2.95 -4.70 8.19
CA LEU A 85 2.90 -4.29 9.58
C LEU A 85 1.75 -4.98 10.31
N VAL A 86 1.78 -4.99 11.65
CA VAL A 86 0.69 -5.54 12.48
C VAL A 86 -0.67 -4.93 12.10
N THR A 87 -0.68 -3.63 11.79
CA THR A 87 -1.88 -2.89 11.38
C THR A 87 -2.47 -3.36 10.06
N ASP A 88 -1.64 -3.82 9.12
CA ASP A 88 -2.09 -4.42 7.87
C ASP A 88 -2.83 -5.73 8.14
N PHE A 89 -2.30 -6.57 9.04
CA PHE A 89 -2.96 -7.83 9.42
C PHE A 89 -4.29 -7.58 10.13
N VAL A 90 -4.35 -6.60 11.04
CA VAL A 90 -5.60 -6.21 11.71
C VAL A 90 -6.63 -5.73 10.68
N ALA A 91 -6.26 -4.79 9.80
CA ALA A 91 -7.14 -4.24 8.78
C ALA A 91 -7.70 -5.31 7.82
N SER A 92 -6.86 -6.27 7.45
CA SER A 92 -7.23 -7.40 6.59
C SER A 92 -8.14 -8.38 7.32
N TYR A 93 -7.82 -8.70 8.59
CA TYR A 93 -8.64 -9.58 9.43
C TYR A 93 -10.07 -9.04 9.62
N VAL A 94 -10.23 -7.73 9.83
CA VAL A 94 -11.56 -7.10 9.97
C VAL A 94 -12.23 -6.74 8.65
N GLY A 95 -11.64 -7.11 7.51
CA GLY A 95 -12.24 -6.95 6.19
C GLY A 95 -12.29 -5.52 5.65
N ILE A 96 -11.42 -4.63 6.13
CA ILE A 96 -11.35 -3.23 5.67
C ILE A 96 -10.46 -3.12 4.43
N LYS A 97 -9.19 -3.54 4.53
CA LYS A 97 -8.21 -3.48 3.45
C LYS A 97 -7.01 -4.40 3.72
N GLU A 98 -6.30 -4.80 2.67
CA GLU A 98 -5.13 -5.67 2.82
C GLU A 98 -3.94 -4.97 3.48
N ASN A 99 -3.67 -3.72 3.11
CA ASN A 99 -2.59 -2.92 3.66
C ASN A 99 -3.09 -1.51 3.99
N VAL A 100 -2.65 -0.96 5.11
CA VAL A 100 -2.95 0.41 5.54
C VAL A 100 -1.91 1.34 4.91
N PRO A 101 -2.31 2.31 4.06
CA PRO A 101 -1.37 3.19 3.38
C PRO A 101 -0.93 4.38 4.25
N ALA A 102 0.14 5.06 3.81
CA ALA A 102 0.64 6.28 4.41
C ALA A 102 -0.31 7.44 4.10
N TYR A 103 -0.74 8.18 5.12
CA TYR A 103 -1.59 9.37 4.93
C TYR A 103 -0.98 10.39 3.96
N LEU A 104 0.35 10.57 3.99
CA LEU A 104 1.05 11.55 3.15
C LEU A 104 1.25 11.10 1.69
N ASP A 105 0.78 9.91 1.34
CA ASP A 105 0.79 9.46 -0.05
C ASP A 105 -0.25 10.21 -0.88
N GLN A 106 0.24 11.12 -1.73
CA GLN A 106 -0.58 11.97 -2.59
C GLN A 106 -1.29 11.19 -3.72
N SER A 107 -0.94 9.92 -3.93
CA SER A 107 -1.59 9.07 -4.93
C SER A 107 -2.89 8.42 -4.44
N LEU A 108 -3.21 8.55 -3.14
CA LEU A 108 -4.40 7.92 -2.55
C LEU A 108 -5.70 8.53 -3.05
N SER A 109 -6.65 7.65 -3.33
CA SER A 109 -8.03 8.05 -3.60
C SER A 109 -8.77 8.46 -2.33
N ILE A 110 -9.83 9.26 -2.48
CA ILE A 110 -10.72 9.63 -1.35
C ILE A 110 -11.28 8.38 -0.65
N GLY A 111 -11.61 7.32 -1.41
CA GLY A 111 -12.08 6.06 -0.84
C GLY A 111 -11.04 5.36 0.03
N GLU A 112 -9.76 5.48 -0.30
CA GLU A 112 -8.67 4.94 0.52
C GLU A 112 -8.47 5.73 1.81
N LEU A 113 -8.57 7.06 1.74
CA LEU A 113 -8.56 7.94 2.92
C LEU A 113 -9.71 7.59 3.87
N LEU A 114 -10.94 7.51 3.35
CA LEU A 114 -12.15 7.24 4.14
C LEU A 114 -12.16 5.85 4.77
N THR A 115 -11.60 4.84 4.10
CA THR A 115 -11.54 3.47 4.63
C THR A 115 -10.37 3.25 5.57
N GLY A 116 -9.42 4.19 5.66
CA GLY A 116 -8.40 4.15 6.70
C GLY A 116 -6.96 4.32 6.23
N VAL A 117 -6.19 5.11 6.97
CA VAL A 117 -4.79 5.45 6.72
C VAL A 117 -3.99 5.40 8.01
N SER A 118 -2.67 5.36 7.89
CA SER A 118 -1.77 5.59 9.01
C SER A 118 -1.23 7.01 8.96
N PHE A 119 -1.37 7.72 10.07
CA PHE A 119 -0.72 9.00 10.37
C PHE A 119 0.59 8.82 11.13
N ALA A 120 0.99 7.59 11.40
CA ALA A 120 2.20 7.28 12.16
C ALA A 120 3.46 7.82 11.47
N SER A 121 4.47 8.17 12.27
CA SER A 121 5.73 8.71 11.77
C SER A 121 6.88 8.11 12.57
N ALA A 122 7.79 7.43 11.88
CA ALA A 122 8.92 6.82 12.55
C ALA A 122 9.77 7.83 13.31
N GLY A 123 10.14 7.46 14.54
CA GLY A 123 10.84 8.30 15.51
C GLY A 123 9.94 9.25 16.29
N SER A 124 8.61 9.23 16.08
CA SER A 124 7.68 9.97 16.92
C SER A 124 7.61 9.31 18.30
N GLY A 125 7.51 10.10 19.35
CA GLY A 125 7.24 9.62 20.71
C GLY A 125 6.02 10.32 21.29
N PHE A 126 5.50 9.78 22.40
CA PHE A 126 4.48 10.47 23.19
C PHE A 126 5.01 11.79 23.75
N ASP A 127 6.26 11.80 24.21
CA ASP A 127 6.95 13.01 24.65
C ASP A 127 7.42 13.83 23.42
N PRO A 128 6.98 15.08 23.27
CA PRO A 128 7.41 16.00 22.22
C PRO A 128 8.92 16.12 22.07
N LEU A 129 9.68 15.97 23.15
CA LEU A 129 11.14 16.07 23.16
C LEU A 129 11.77 15.00 22.27
N THR A 130 11.16 13.82 22.18
CA THR A 130 11.64 12.73 21.30
C THR A 130 11.58 13.14 19.83
N ALA A 131 10.47 13.77 19.41
CA ALA A 131 10.30 14.24 18.04
C ALA A 131 11.18 15.47 17.71
N GLN A 132 11.45 16.33 18.71
CA GLN A 132 12.31 17.51 18.54
C GLN A 132 13.79 17.15 18.41
N ILE A 133 14.29 16.20 19.23
CA ILE A 133 15.68 15.71 19.12
C ILE A 133 15.91 15.05 17.75
N ALA A 134 14.87 14.43 17.20
CA ALA A 134 14.96 13.59 16.03
C ALA A 134 14.77 14.33 14.68
N VAL A 135 14.67 15.66 14.70
CA VAL A 135 14.61 16.60 13.55
C VAL A 135 13.58 16.22 12.49
N SER A 136 12.46 16.96 12.47
CA SER A 136 11.40 16.92 11.44
C SER A 136 10.46 15.70 11.49
N ILE A 137 10.13 15.22 12.68
CA ILE A 137 9.21 14.10 12.89
C ILE A 137 7.83 14.60 13.30
N PHE A 138 6.75 13.92 12.87
CA PHE A 138 5.42 14.27 13.35
C PHE A 138 5.28 13.97 14.84
N LEU A 139 5.08 15.04 15.60
CA LEU A 139 4.56 14.95 16.96
C LEU A 139 3.25 14.17 16.95
N PHE A 140 3.02 13.36 17.99
CA PHE A 140 1.75 12.67 18.15
C PHE A 140 0.54 13.63 18.09
N SER A 141 0.69 14.85 18.61
CA SER A 141 -0.31 15.92 18.50
C SER A 141 -0.61 16.32 17.05
N HIS A 142 0.38 16.36 16.16
CA HIS A 142 0.15 16.62 14.73
C HIS A 142 -0.59 15.46 14.06
N GLN A 143 -0.31 14.21 14.45
CA GLN A 143 -1.04 13.07 13.92
C GLN A 143 -2.54 13.19 14.25
N LEU A 144 -2.88 13.56 15.49
CA LEU A 144 -4.27 13.84 15.91
C LEU A 144 -4.88 15.02 15.15
N GLN A 145 -4.11 16.08 14.91
CA GLN A 145 -4.59 17.24 14.17
C GLN A 145 -4.88 16.92 12.70
N TYR A 146 -4.08 16.07 12.05
CA TYR A 146 -4.38 15.60 10.69
C TYR A 146 -5.68 14.84 10.61
N HIS A 147 -5.97 13.98 11.59
CA HIS A 147 -7.24 13.28 11.64
C HIS A 147 -8.44 14.23 11.67
N LEU A 148 -8.35 15.35 12.39
CA LEU A 148 -9.44 16.35 12.46
C LEU A 148 -9.68 17.11 11.15
N LEU A 149 -8.78 17.00 10.18
CA LEU A 149 -8.85 17.69 8.88
C LEU A 149 -9.38 16.79 7.75
N VAL A 150 -9.60 15.50 8.00
CA VAL A 150 -10.15 14.52 7.05
C VAL A 150 -11.58 14.18 7.42
#